data_AF-A0A960K5Q8-F1
#
_entry.id   AF-A0A960K5Q8-F1
#
_cell.length_a   1.000
_cell.length_b   1.000
_cell.length_c   1.000
_cell.angle_alpha   90.00
_cell.angle_beta   90.00
_cell.angle_gamma   90.00
#
_symmetry.space_group_name_H-M   'P 1'
#
loop_
_entity.id
_entity.type
_entity.pdbx_description
1 polymer ?
#
loop_
_entity_poly.entity_id
_entity_poly.type
_entity_poly.pdbx_seq_one_letter_code
_entity_poly.pdbx_strand_id
1 'polypeptide(L)'
;LVQKAKQKKTVLDLRNVGYALMSWLVDQAGSEKPVELPPAEGRSAWQVAGEAGAPTASYFLIPYETLESWLVPKYIQSLPAEDGWGHPLQFALNDNLLGKHIFGVRSPGRNGTYEQEAHVPGPFDLEDFDHDIVWVDGYFLQWPEGPESRDTEVEE
;
A
#
# COMPACT_ATOMS: atom_id res chain seq x y z
N LEU A 1 6.69 -11.04 20.70
CA LEU A 1 7.80 -10.12 20.31
C LEU A 1 8.18 -10.25 18.83
N VAL A 2 8.44 -11.46 18.32
CA VAL A 2 8.81 -11.66 16.90
C VAL A 2 7.73 -11.13 15.93
N GLN A 3 6.44 -11.42 16.18
CA GLN A 3 5.36 -10.97 15.30
C GLN A 3 5.25 -9.45 15.21
N LYS A 4 5.31 -8.77 16.37
CA LYS A 4 5.33 -7.29 16.45
C LYS A 4 6.52 -6.69 15.69
N ALA A 5 7.69 -7.33 15.72
CA ALA A 5 8.86 -6.87 14.97
C ALA A 5 8.67 -7.02 13.44
N LYS A 6 8.08 -8.14 13.00
CA LYS A 6 7.75 -8.38 11.58
C LYS A 6 6.73 -7.37 11.08
N GLN A 7 5.64 -7.18 11.80
CA GLN A 7 4.61 -6.17 11.51
C GLN A 7 5.20 -4.75 11.44
N LYS A 8 6.01 -4.37 12.42
CA LYS A 8 6.69 -3.06 12.42
C LYS A 8 7.60 -2.87 11.21
N LYS A 9 8.34 -3.91 10.82
CA LYS A 9 9.16 -3.89 9.59
C LYS A 9 8.27 -3.68 8.36
N THR A 10 7.20 -4.45 8.20
CA THR A 10 6.25 -4.31 7.09
C THR A 10 5.70 -2.89 7.00
N VAL A 11 5.23 -2.31 8.12
CA VAL A 11 4.72 -0.92 8.16
C VAL A 11 5.78 0.08 7.68
N LEU A 12 7.05 -0.08 8.10
CA LEU A 12 8.13 0.81 7.66
C LEU A 12 8.45 0.64 6.18
N ASP A 13 8.48 -0.60 5.69
CA ASP A 13 8.75 -0.91 4.28
C ASP A 13 7.68 -0.30 3.37
N LEU A 14 6.39 -0.52 3.68
CA LEU A 14 5.26 0.04 2.93
C LEU A 14 5.32 1.57 2.86
N ARG A 15 5.62 2.22 3.99
CA ARG A 15 5.77 3.68 4.05
C ARG A 15 6.93 4.17 3.18
N ASN A 16 8.08 3.51 3.25
CA ASN A 16 9.26 3.89 2.45
C ASN A 16 9.00 3.74 0.95
N VAL A 17 8.34 2.65 0.54
CA VAL A 17 7.88 2.46 -0.86
C VAL A 17 6.90 3.56 -1.24
N GLY A 18 5.94 3.88 -0.37
CA GLY A 18 4.98 4.95 -0.56
C GLY A 18 5.64 6.30 -0.84
N TYR A 19 6.64 6.69 -0.05
CA TYR A 19 7.39 7.95 -0.29
C TYR A 19 8.23 7.93 -1.56
N ALA A 20 8.81 6.78 -1.92
CA ALA A 20 9.52 6.63 -3.19
C ALA A 20 8.57 6.82 -4.38
N LEU A 21 7.38 6.20 -4.34
CA LEU A 21 6.32 6.37 -5.34
C LEU A 21 5.83 7.81 -5.43
N MET A 22 5.63 8.51 -4.30
CA MET A 22 5.28 9.93 -4.30
C MET A 22 6.34 10.77 -5.02
N SER A 23 7.61 10.52 -4.71
CA SER A 23 8.74 11.26 -5.33
C SER A 23 8.83 10.97 -6.83
N TRP A 24 8.68 9.71 -7.23
CA TRP A 24 8.62 9.31 -8.63
C TRP A 24 7.44 9.95 -9.37
N LEU A 25 6.27 10.01 -8.73
CA LEU A 25 5.05 10.60 -9.29
C LEU A 25 5.21 12.09 -9.58
N VAL A 26 5.85 12.84 -8.67
CA VAL A 26 6.17 14.26 -8.88
C VAL A 26 7.03 14.45 -10.14
N ASP A 27 8.04 13.61 -10.33
CA ASP A 27 8.87 13.64 -11.53
C ASP A 27 8.07 13.28 -12.80
N GLN A 28 7.17 12.30 -12.73
CA GLN A 28 6.31 11.95 -13.88
C GLN A 28 5.36 13.08 -14.26
N ALA A 29 4.74 13.73 -13.28
CA ALA A 29 3.80 14.82 -13.52
C ALA A 29 4.45 16.05 -14.18
N GLY A 30 5.75 16.28 -13.92
CA GLY A 30 6.52 17.36 -14.53
C GLY A 30 7.27 17.00 -15.82
N SER A 31 7.25 15.73 -16.24
CA SER A 31 8.03 15.26 -17.38
C SER A 31 7.37 15.59 -18.71
N GLU A 32 8.15 16.06 -19.69
CA GLU A 32 7.70 16.16 -21.08
C GLU A 32 7.41 14.79 -21.73
N LYS A 33 8.03 13.74 -21.18
CA LYS A 33 7.89 12.34 -21.63
C LYS A 33 7.70 11.44 -20.41
N PRO A 34 6.47 11.40 -19.83
CA PRO A 34 6.18 10.50 -18.73
C PRO A 34 6.33 9.04 -19.17
N VAL A 35 6.55 8.15 -18.20
CA VAL A 35 6.54 6.71 -18.43
C VAL A 35 5.19 6.29 -19.02
N GLU A 36 5.25 5.45 -20.06
CA GLU A 36 4.07 4.80 -20.60
C GLU A 36 3.58 3.74 -19.60
N LEU A 37 2.35 3.92 -19.12
CA LEU A 37 1.76 3.02 -18.14
C LEU A 37 1.10 1.83 -18.82
N PRO A 38 1.20 0.63 -18.23
CA PRO A 38 0.43 -0.50 -18.71
C PRO A 38 -1.08 -0.19 -18.58
N PRO A 39 -1.89 -0.49 -19.60
CA PRO A 39 -3.33 -0.26 -19.53
C PRO A 39 -3.93 -0.98 -18.32
N ALA A 40 -4.90 -0.36 -17.65
CA ALA A 40 -5.60 -0.99 -16.52
C ALA A 40 -6.40 -2.22 -16.95
N GLU A 41 -6.87 -2.26 -18.19
CA GLU A 41 -7.68 -3.34 -18.74
C GLU A 41 -6.98 -4.70 -18.62
N GLY A 42 -7.68 -5.68 -18.03
CA GLY A 42 -7.18 -7.04 -17.84
C GLY A 42 -6.21 -7.23 -16.67
N ARG A 43 -5.82 -6.16 -15.96
CA ARG A 43 -5.03 -6.27 -14.72
C ARG A 43 -5.94 -6.62 -13.55
N SER A 44 -5.48 -7.54 -12.71
CA SER A 44 -6.11 -7.78 -11.41
C SER A 44 -6.01 -6.51 -10.55
N ALA A 45 -7.01 -6.28 -9.70
CA ALA A 45 -7.06 -5.12 -8.83
C ALA A 45 -7.55 -5.50 -7.45
N TRP A 46 -7.15 -4.74 -6.44
CA TRP A 46 -7.84 -4.72 -5.16
C TRP A 46 -8.68 -3.46 -5.03
N GLN A 47 -9.61 -3.52 -4.09
CA GLN A 47 -10.65 -2.52 -3.95
C GLN A 47 -10.56 -1.83 -2.60
N VAL A 48 -10.89 -0.54 -2.59
CA VAL A 48 -11.01 0.27 -1.39
C VAL A 48 -12.42 0.82 -1.36
N ALA A 49 -13.13 0.56 -0.26
CA ALA A 49 -14.47 1.07 -0.06
C ALA A 49 -14.43 2.60 0.00
N GLY A 50 -15.31 3.25 -0.77
CA GLY A 50 -15.55 4.67 -0.63
C GLY A 50 -16.25 4.99 0.69
N GLU A 51 -16.27 6.27 1.06
CA GLU A 51 -17.20 6.76 2.08
C GLU A 51 -18.66 6.43 1.71
N ALA A 52 -19.58 6.55 2.66
CA ALA A 52 -21.00 6.24 2.43
C ALA A 52 -21.56 6.96 1.19
N GLY A 53 -21.90 6.18 0.15
CA GLY A 53 -22.42 6.69 -1.13
C GLY A 53 -21.37 7.05 -2.18
N ALA A 54 -20.07 6.94 -1.87
CA ALA A 54 -18.98 7.10 -2.82
C ALA A 54 -18.65 5.77 -3.52
N PRO A 55 -18.19 5.81 -4.79
CA PRO A 55 -17.79 4.61 -5.50
C PRO A 55 -16.54 3.96 -4.90
N THR A 56 -16.46 2.63 -5.00
CA THR A 56 -15.27 1.85 -4.67
C THR A 56 -14.10 2.22 -5.58
N ALA A 57 -12.95 2.52 -5.01
CA ALA A 57 -11.72 2.75 -5.75
C ALA A 57 -11.05 1.43 -6.10
N SER A 58 -10.47 1.34 -7.30
CA SER A 58 -9.69 0.17 -7.73
C SER A 58 -8.21 0.56 -7.87
N TYR A 59 -7.34 -0.35 -7.44
CA TYR A 59 -5.89 -0.23 -7.54
C TYR A 59 -5.37 -1.40 -8.38
N PHE A 60 -4.95 -1.12 -9.61
CA PHE A 60 -4.53 -2.16 -10.56
C PHE A 60 -3.11 -2.63 -10.30
N LEU A 61 -2.96 -3.95 -10.12
CA LEU A 61 -1.69 -4.61 -9.85
C LEU A 61 -0.64 -4.26 -10.91
N ILE A 62 0.59 -4.04 -10.46
CA ILE A 62 1.75 -3.88 -11.33
C ILE A 62 2.85 -4.88 -10.90
N PRO A 63 3.58 -5.51 -11.85
CA PRO A 63 4.67 -6.41 -11.51
C PRO A 63 5.77 -5.70 -10.70
N TYR A 64 6.38 -6.44 -9.77
CA TYR A 64 7.48 -5.96 -8.92
C TYR A 64 8.63 -5.39 -9.77
N GLU A 65 9.02 -6.10 -10.82
CA GLU A 65 10.15 -5.83 -11.69
C GLU A 65 9.96 -4.54 -12.47
N THR A 66 8.71 -4.29 -12.91
CA THR A 66 8.35 -3.03 -13.56
C THR A 66 8.57 -1.87 -12.60
N LEU A 67 8.05 -1.97 -11.38
CA LEU A 67 8.17 -0.91 -10.39
C LEU A 67 9.62 -0.74 -9.92
N GLU A 68 10.36 -1.83 -9.72
CA GLU A 68 11.77 -1.83 -9.36
C GLU A 68 12.60 -1.05 -10.38
N SER A 69 12.37 -1.28 -11.69
CA SER A 69 13.08 -0.58 -12.77
C SER A 69 12.84 0.93 -12.79
N TRP A 70 11.74 1.40 -12.19
CA TRP A 70 11.40 2.81 -12.11
C TRP A 70 11.90 3.47 -10.83
N LEU A 71 11.86 2.75 -9.71
CA LEU A 71 12.17 3.29 -8.40
C LEU A 71 13.64 3.15 -8.01
N VAL A 72 14.30 2.07 -8.40
CA VAL A 72 15.67 1.75 -7.98
C VAL A 72 16.68 2.18 -9.04
N PRO A 73 17.82 2.79 -8.67
CA PRO A 73 18.23 3.24 -7.33
C PRO A 73 17.83 4.68 -7.00
N LYS A 74 17.07 5.35 -7.88
CA LYS A 74 16.88 6.82 -7.84
C LYS A 74 16.01 7.28 -6.66
N TYR A 75 14.93 6.57 -6.36
CA TYR A 75 13.92 6.99 -5.38
C TYR A 75 13.94 6.12 -4.12
N ILE A 76 14.44 4.89 -4.22
CA ILE A 76 14.68 3.98 -3.10
C ILE A 76 15.93 3.13 -3.39
N GLN A 77 16.68 2.78 -2.35
CA GLN A 77 17.90 1.99 -2.51
C GLN A 77 17.61 0.54 -2.92
N SER A 78 16.53 -0.03 -2.40
CA SER A 78 16.04 -1.37 -2.72
C SER A 78 14.53 -1.41 -2.54
N LEU A 79 13.81 -2.00 -3.50
CA LEU A 79 12.38 -2.27 -3.35
C LEU A 79 12.20 -3.59 -2.56
N PRO A 80 11.47 -3.61 -1.44
CA PRO A 80 11.21 -4.87 -0.74
C PRO A 80 10.25 -5.73 -1.58
N ALA A 81 10.65 -6.98 -1.89
CA ALA A 81 9.78 -7.94 -2.58
C ALA A 81 8.79 -8.62 -1.61
N GLU A 82 9.17 -8.76 -0.35
CA GLU A 82 8.43 -9.48 0.67
C GLU A 82 8.24 -8.63 1.94
N ASP A 83 7.20 -8.96 2.69
CA ASP A 83 6.94 -8.37 4.00
C ASP A 83 7.77 -9.01 5.13
N GLY A 84 7.54 -8.58 6.38
CA GLY A 84 8.26 -9.12 7.53
C GLY A 84 8.03 -10.62 7.79
N TRP A 85 6.98 -11.22 7.22
CA TRP A 85 6.68 -12.65 7.32
C TRP A 85 7.21 -13.47 6.15
N GLY A 86 7.72 -12.82 5.09
CA GLY A 86 8.25 -13.48 3.90
C GLY A 86 7.17 -13.69 2.82
N HIS A 87 6.05 -12.97 2.90
CA HIS A 87 5.01 -13.04 1.88
C HIS A 87 5.22 -11.95 0.84
N PRO A 88 4.96 -12.21 -0.45
CA PRO A 88 5.11 -11.21 -1.49
C PRO A 88 4.28 -9.96 -1.19
N LEU A 89 4.86 -8.79 -1.43
CA LEU A 89 4.13 -7.52 -1.45
C LEU A 89 3.40 -7.36 -2.79
N GLN A 90 2.23 -6.73 -2.75
CA GLN A 90 1.50 -6.33 -3.95
C GLN A 90 1.60 -4.83 -4.14
N PHE A 91 1.89 -4.43 -5.37
CA PHE A 91 2.01 -3.04 -5.79
C PHE A 91 0.92 -2.74 -6.81
N ALA A 92 0.38 -1.53 -6.77
CA ALA A 92 -0.57 -1.06 -7.75
C ALA A 92 -0.22 0.33 -8.23
N LEU A 93 -0.58 0.54 -9.48
CA LEU A 93 -0.50 1.82 -10.13
C LEU A 93 -1.63 1.92 -11.17
N ASN A 94 -2.43 2.97 -11.04
CA ASN A 94 -3.48 3.33 -11.98
C ASN A 94 -2.88 4.05 -13.20
N ASP A 95 -3.59 3.96 -14.33
CA ASP A 95 -3.18 4.54 -15.62
C ASP A 95 -3.34 6.06 -15.70
N ASN A 96 -4.00 6.67 -14.71
CA ASN A 96 -4.10 8.12 -14.56
C ASN A 96 -3.32 8.61 -13.34
N LEU A 97 -2.11 9.12 -13.57
CA LEU A 97 -1.21 9.68 -12.55
C LEU A 97 -1.68 11.00 -11.93
N LEU A 98 -2.72 11.61 -12.49
CA LEU A 98 -3.34 12.83 -11.94
C LEU A 98 -4.70 12.54 -11.29
N GLY A 99 -5.05 11.25 -11.15
CA GLY A 99 -6.29 10.80 -10.53
C GLY A 99 -6.29 10.95 -9.01
N LYS A 100 -7.44 10.68 -8.39
CA LYS A 100 -7.59 10.66 -6.92
C LYS A 100 -6.96 9.42 -6.28
N HIS A 101 -6.96 8.31 -7.02
CA HIS A 101 -6.40 7.02 -6.60
C HIS A 101 -5.32 6.65 -7.60
N ILE A 102 -4.07 6.64 -7.16
CA ILE A 102 -2.94 6.58 -8.07
C ILE A 102 -2.14 5.32 -7.80
N PHE A 103 -1.70 5.09 -6.57
CA PHE A 103 -0.84 3.96 -6.25
C PHE A 103 -1.04 3.41 -4.86
N GLY A 104 -0.66 2.16 -4.69
CA GLY A 104 -0.75 1.47 -3.42
C GLY A 104 0.26 0.35 -3.28
N VAL A 105 0.56 0.02 -2.04
CA VAL A 105 1.34 -1.15 -1.66
C VAL A 105 0.64 -1.85 -0.50
N ARG A 106 0.54 -3.18 -0.56
CA ARG A 106 -0.09 -3.98 0.49
C ARG A 106 0.66 -5.25 0.83
N SER A 107 0.60 -5.63 2.11
CA SER A 107 1.03 -6.91 2.66
C SER A 107 -0.20 -7.73 3.07
N PRO A 108 -0.21 -9.05 2.83
CA PRO A 108 -1.30 -9.93 3.22
C PRO A 108 -1.26 -10.32 4.71
N GLY A 109 -0.45 -9.65 5.53
CA GLY A 109 -0.22 -10.05 6.91
C GLY A 109 0.44 -11.42 7.05
N ARG A 110 0.41 -11.96 8.26
CA ARG A 110 1.09 -13.21 8.63
C ARG A 110 0.51 -14.43 7.92
N ASN A 111 -0.79 -14.45 7.61
CA ASN A 111 -1.45 -15.60 7.00
C ASN A 111 -1.12 -15.77 5.50
N GLY A 112 -0.53 -14.77 4.85
CA GLY A 112 -0.16 -14.80 3.43
C GLY A 112 -1.36 -14.77 2.47
N THR A 113 -2.56 -14.41 2.94
CA THR A 113 -3.79 -14.40 2.17
C THR A 113 -4.38 -13.00 2.13
N TYR A 114 -4.43 -12.38 0.96
CA TYR A 114 -5.08 -11.09 0.78
C TYR A 114 -6.59 -11.16 1.02
N GLU A 115 -7.10 -10.15 1.70
CA GLU A 115 -8.53 -9.92 1.82
C GLU A 115 -9.12 -9.62 0.43
N GLN A 116 -10.26 -10.26 0.14
CA GLN A 116 -10.95 -10.15 -1.15
C GLN A 116 -12.09 -9.12 -1.13
N GLU A 117 -12.53 -8.72 0.06
CA GLU A 117 -13.50 -7.65 0.23
C GLU A 117 -12.84 -6.28 0.05
N ALA A 118 -13.64 -5.27 -0.26
CA ALA A 118 -13.12 -3.91 -0.38
C ALA A 118 -12.62 -3.43 1.00
N HIS A 119 -11.34 -3.08 1.09
CA HIS A 119 -10.76 -2.60 2.33
C HIS A 119 -11.48 -1.33 2.78
N VAL A 120 -11.94 -1.32 4.04
CA VAL A 120 -12.51 -0.13 4.68
C VAL A 120 -11.37 0.66 5.31
N PRO A 121 -11.30 2.00 5.23
CA PRO A 121 -10.28 2.75 5.94
C PRO A 121 -10.39 2.59 7.47
N GLY A 122 -9.28 2.30 8.17
CA GLY A 122 -9.26 2.26 9.64
C GLY A 122 -8.11 1.46 10.24
N PRO A 123 -7.91 1.60 11.57
CA PRO A 123 -6.98 0.73 12.30
C PRO A 123 -7.58 -0.66 12.52
N PHE A 124 -6.72 -1.64 12.77
CA PHE A 124 -7.08 -2.96 13.27
C PHE A 124 -6.28 -3.30 14.54
N ASP A 125 -6.68 -4.35 15.28
CA ASP A 125 -6.01 -4.73 16.53
C ASP A 125 -4.50 -4.99 16.31
N LEU A 126 -3.63 -4.35 17.11
CA LEU A 126 -2.17 -4.53 17.06
C LEU A 126 -1.70 -6.01 17.15
N GLU A 127 -2.50 -6.89 17.75
CA GLU A 127 -2.23 -8.32 17.88
C GLU A 127 -2.88 -9.18 16.80
N ASP A 128 -3.73 -8.59 15.96
CA ASP A 128 -4.22 -9.21 14.73
C ASP A 128 -3.15 -9.10 13.63
N PHE A 129 -2.24 -10.06 13.64
CA PHE A 129 -1.16 -10.12 12.65
C PHE A 129 -1.62 -10.66 11.30
N ASP A 130 -2.83 -11.20 11.18
CA ASP A 130 -3.33 -11.83 9.95
C ASP A 130 -4.03 -10.81 9.04
N HIS A 131 -4.28 -9.61 9.54
CA HIS A 131 -4.90 -8.52 8.78
C HIS A 131 -3.96 -7.95 7.71
N ASP A 132 -4.52 -7.61 6.55
CA ASP A 132 -3.80 -6.90 5.50
C ASP A 132 -3.31 -5.52 5.99
N ILE A 133 -2.07 -5.16 5.66
CA ILE A 133 -1.53 -3.81 5.88
C ILE A 133 -1.52 -3.10 4.54
N VAL A 134 -2.21 -1.97 4.45
CA VAL A 134 -2.46 -1.31 3.16
C VAL A 134 -2.08 0.17 3.25
N TRP A 135 -1.17 0.60 2.38
CA TRP A 135 -0.76 1.99 2.23
C TRP A 135 -1.12 2.45 0.81
N VAL A 136 -1.80 3.60 0.69
CA VAL A 136 -2.25 4.17 -0.59
C VAL A 136 -2.10 5.69 -0.57
N ASP A 137 -1.71 6.27 -1.71
CA ASP A 137 -1.76 7.72 -1.98
C ASP A 137 -1.28 8.66 -0.84
N GLY A 138 -0.27 8.26 -0.08
CA GLY A 138 0.32 9.08 0.98
C GLY A 138 -0.01 8.67 2.41
N TYR A 139 -0.95 7.74 2.63
CA TYR A 139 -1.42 7.37 3.98
C TYR A 139 -1.69 5.88 4.12
N PHE A 140 -1.80 5.41 5.37
CA PHE A 140 -2.27 4.06 5.63
C PHE A 140 -3.80 4.02 5.52
N LEU A 141 -4.29 3.13 4.67
CA LEU A 141 -5.69 2.76 4.63
C LEU A 141 -6.03 1.79 5.75
N GLN A 142 -5.17 0.79 5.95
CA GLN A 142 -5.29 -0.24 6.98
C GLN A 142 -3.95 -0.35 7.71
N TRP A 143 -3.98 -0.24 9.03
CA TRP A 143 -2.77 -0.26 9.87
C TRP A 143 -3.03 -0.87 11.24
N PRO A 144 -2.00 -1.47 11.86
CA PRO A 144 -2.11 -1.92 13.24
C PRO A 144 -2.23 -0.71 14.17
N GLU A 145 -3.22 -0.76 15.04
CA GLU A 145 -3.50 0.29 16.00
C GLU A 145 -2.29 0.59 16.90
N GLY A 146 -2.05 1.88 17.17
CA GLY A 146 -1.00 2.32 18.06
C GLY A 146 -1.34 2.06 19.54
N PRO A 147 -0.34 1.89 20.42
CA PRO A 147 -0.60 1.76 21.86
C PRO A 147 -1.35 2.97 22.45
N GLU A 148 -1.13 4.18 21.92
CA GLU A 148 -1.74 5.42 22.45
C GLU A 148 -3.23 5.59 22.14
N SER A 149 -3.77 4.98 21.07
CA SER A 149 -5.20 5.11 20.75
C SER A 149 -6.10 4.16 21.54
N ARG A 150 -5.51 3.14 22.19
CA ARG A 150 -6.22 2.21 23.09
C ARG A 150 -6.60 2.82 24.43
N ASP A 151 -5.85 3.83 24.87
CA ASP A 151 -6.04 4.46 26.17
C ASP A 151 -7.10 5.57 26.15
N THR A 152 -7.59 5.97 24.97
CA THR A 152 -8.59 7.05 24.80
C THR A 152 -10.05 6.60 24.84
N GLU A 153 -10.35 5.30 24.91
CA GLU A 153 -11.73 4.79 25.05
C GLU A 153 -12.13 4.49 26.51
N VAL A 154 -11.35 4.95 27.50
CA VAL A 154 -11.61 4.73 28.92
C VAL A 154 -11.85 6.03 29.69
N GLU A 155 -12.47 7.05 29.07
CA GLU A 155 -13.11 8.14 29.81
C GLU A 155 -14.46 8.49 29.17
N GLU A 156 -15.44 8.72 30.05
CA GLU A 156 -16.91 8.66 29.88
C GLU A 156 -17.56 9.56 28.82
#